data_AF-A0A3P7LHM8-F1
#
_entry.id   AF-A0A3P7LHM8-F1
#
_cell.length_a   1.000
_cell.length_b   1.000
_cell.length_c   1.000
_cell.angle_alpha   90.00
_cell.angle_beta   90.00
_cell.angle_gamma   90.00
#
_symmetry.space_group_name_H-M   'P 1'
#
loop_
_entity.id
_entity.type
_entity.pdbx_description
1 polymer ?
#
loop_
_entity_poly.entity_id
_entity_poly.type
_entity_poly.pdbx_seq_one_letter_code
_entity_poly.pdbx_strand_id
1 'polypeptide(L)'
;MASLRLNDTKLIQQTMESTELNQVALVVQALPINYAEKLLKWMADGQVVANSPHVHFYMIWLRHILNVHGMRLKGRTDVAILTGIQQIVAHHTQLISKLADQNKFALRYILAARKQKANRNVESMEC
;
A
#
# COMPACT_ATOMS: atom_id res chain seq x y z
N MET A 1 -1.05 -11.15 -18.84
CA MET A 1 -1.81 -10.41 -19.89
C MET A 1 -3.18 -11.03 -20.20
N ALA A 2 -3.32 -12.36 -20.26
CA ALA A 2 -4.61 -13.01 -20.57
C ALA A 2 -5.73 -12.69 -19.56
N SER A 3 -5.42 -12.62 -18.26
CA SER A 3 -6.37 -12.23 -17.21
C SER A 3 -6.95 -10.83 -17.38
N LEU A 4 -6.14 -9.85 -17.82
CA LEU A 4 -6.60 -8.49 -18.11
C LEU A 4 -7.47 -8.38 -19.37
N ARG A 5 -7.40 -9.36 -20.29
CA ARG A 5 -8.28 -9.43 -21.46
C ARG A 5 -9.66 -9.97 -21.11
N LEU A 6 -9.72 -10.88 -20.13
CA LEU A 6 -10.96 -11.48 -19.64
C LEU A 6 -11.77 -10.54 -18.74
N ASN A 7 -11.13 -9.48 -18.21
CA ASN A 7 -11.73 -8.48 -17.33
C ASN A 7 -12.42 -9.08 -16.08
N ASP A 8 -11.97 -10.26 -15.65
CA ASP A 8 -12.45 -10.90 -14.43
C ASP A 8 -11.56 -10.50 -13.26
N THR A 9 -12.15 -9.78 -12.30
CA THR A 9 -11.48 -9.30 -11.09
C THR A 9 -10.78 -10.39 -10.31
N LYS A 10 -11.37 -11.59 -10.22
CA LYS A 10 -10.76 -12.70 -9.45
C LYS A 10 -9.49 -13.22 -10.11
N LEU A 11 -9.54 -13.38 -11.44
CA LEU A 11 -8.37 -13.83 -12.20
C LEU A 11 -7.27 -12.78 -12.23
N ILE A 12 -7.62 -11.49 -12.30
CA ILE A 12 -6.65 -10.39 -12.22
C ILE A 12 -5.96 -10.42 -10.85
N GLN A 13 -6.73 -10.52 -9.77
CA GLN A 13 -6.19 -10.61 -8.41
C GLN A 13 -5.28 -11.83 -8.24
N GLN A 14 -5.74 -13.03 -8.61
CA GLN A 14 -4.94 -14.25 -8.50
C GLN A 14 -3.64 -14.18 -9.29
N THR A 15 -3.71 -13.66 -10.53
CA THR A 15 -2.50 -13.51 -11.36
C THR A 15 -1.51 -12.55 -10.70
N MET A 16 -2.01 -11.41 -10.19
CA MET A 16 -1.16 -10.46 -9.50
C MET A 16 -0.54 -11.07 -8.25
N GLU A 17 -1.34 -11.64 -7.35
CA GLU A 17 -0.86 -12.21 -6.08
C GLU A 17 0.05 -13.43 -6.27
N SER A 18 -0.07 -14.16 -7.38
CA SER A 18 0.87 -15.23 -7.74
C SER A 18 2.23 -14.73 -8.24
N THR A 19 2.35 -13.45 -8.57
CA THR A 19 3.59 -12.87 -9.09
C THR A 19 4.53 -12.51 -7.95
N GLU A 20 5.77 -12.98 -8.01
CA GLU A 20 6.81 -12.64 -7.03
C GLU A 20 7.15 -11.14 -7.06
N LEU A 21 7.42 -10.55 -5.89
CA LEU A 21 7.77 -9.14 -5.73
C LEU A 21 8.95 -8.69 -6.62
N ASN A 22 9.96 -9.55 -6.76
CA ASN A 22 11.16 -9.27 -7.58
C ASN A 22 10.84 -9.20 -9.08
N GLN A 23 9.81 -9.92 -9.51
CA GLN A 23 9.43 -10.00 -10.93
C GLN A 23 8.46 -8.88 -11.33
N VAL A 24 7.83 -8.19 -10.36
CA VAL A 24 6.86 -7.11 -10.63
C VAL A 24 7.43 -6.05 -11.56
N ALA A 25 8.68 -5.61 -11.32
CA ALA A 25 9.32 -4.60 -12.17
C ALA A 25 9.44 -5.05 -13.63
N LEU A 26 9.85 -6.31 -13.85
CA LEU A 26 9.98 -6.88 -15.19
C LEU A 26 8.62 -7.02 -15.88
N VAL A 27 7.61 -7.51 -15.14
CA VAL A 27 6.24 -7.67 -15.66
C VAL A 27 5.64 -6.33 -16.06
N VAL A 28 5.83 -5.28 -15.25
CA VAL A 28 5.34 -3.93 -15.56
C VAL A 28 6.04 -3.34 -16.78
N GLN A 29 7.34 -3.56 -16.96
CA GLN A 29 8.08 -3.09 -18.14
C GLN A 29 7.63 -3.80 -19.43
N ALA A 30 7.37 -5.10 -19.36
CA ALA A 30 6.87 -5.89 -20.48
C ALA A 30 5.40 -5.58 -20.82
N LEU A 31 4.66 -4.89 -19.94
CA LEU A 31 3.24 -4.60 -20.10
C LEU A 31 3.01 -3.47 -21.12
N PRO A 32 2.20 -3.69 -22.18
CA PRO A 32 1.81 -2.60 -23.06
C PRO A 32 0.95 -1.57 -22.33
N ILE A 33 1.06 -0.30 -22.74
CA ILE A 33 0.43 0.83 -22.03
C ILE A 33 -1.09 0.69 -21.87
N ASN A 34 -1.80 0.15 -22.86
CA ASN A 34 -3.26 -0.04 -22.79
C ASN A 34 -3.66 -1.03 -21.68
N TYR A 35 -2.81 -2.02 -21.39
CA TYR A 35 -3.03 -2.96 -20.30
C TYR A 35 -2.62 -2.38 -18.95
N ALA A 36 -1.59 -1.53 -18.91
CA ALA A 36 -1.21 -0.79 -17.71
C ALA A 36 -2.34 0.15 -17.26
N GLU A 37 -2.98 0.84 -18.21
CA GLU A 37 -4.14 1.69 -17.93
C GLU A 37 -5.34 0.88 -17.42
N LYS A 38 -5.66 -0.25 -18.07
CA LYS A 38 -6.72 -1.16 -17.57
C LYS A 38 -6.44 -1.67 -16.17
N LEU A 39 -5.18 -1.98 -15.87
CA LEU A 39 -4.77 -2.44 -14.55
C LEU A 39 -4.90 -1.32 -13.50
N LEU A 40 -4.51 -0.09 -13.84
CA LEU A 40 -4.71 1.08 -12.97
C LEU A 40 -6.18 1.36 -12.71
N LYS A 41 -7.03 1.28 -13.76
CA LYS A 41 -8.48 1.41 -13.62
C LYS A 41 -9.04 0.34 -12.70
N TRP A 42 -8.64 -0.91 -12.89
CA TRP A 42 -9.05 -2.01 -12.02
C TRP A 42 -8.61 -1.80 -10.56
N MET A 43 -7.40 -1.27 -10.34
CA MET A 43 -6.92 -0.93 -8.99
C MET A 43 -7.68 0.24 -8.36
N ALA A 44 -8.10 1.23 -9.16
CA ALA A 44 -8.85 2.40 -8.70
C ALA A 44 -10.31 2.07 -8.38
N ASP A 45 -10.96 1.28 -9.24
CA ASP A 45 -12.36 0.85 -9.08
C ASP A 45 -12.47 -0.29 -8.06
N GLY A 46 -11.38 -1.05 -7.86
CA GLY A 46 -11.33 -2.22 -7.03
C GLY A 46 -11.33 -1.89 -5.54
N GLN A 47 -12.46 -2.14 -4.87
CA GLN A 47 -12.51 -2.27 -3.39
C GLN A 47 -11.51 -3.30 -2.85
N VAL A 48 -11.00 -4.19 -3.71
CA VAL A 48 -9.95 -5.16 -3.39
C VAL A 48 -8.71 -4.45 -2.84
N VAL A 49 -8.24 -3.37 -3.46
CA VAL A 49 -7.02 -2.68 -2.99
C VAL A 49 -7.26 -1.91 -1.68
N ALA A 50 -8.46 -1.36 -1.52
CA ALA A 50 -8.85 -0.65 -0.29
C ALA A 50 -8.97 -1.62 0.91
N ASN A 51 -9.52 -2.81 0.70
CA ASN A 51 -9.80 -3.79 1.77
C ASN A 51 -8.77 -4.93 1.87
N SER A 52 -7.76 -4.96 1.00
CA SER A 52 -6.79 -6.06 1.02
C SER A 52 -5.84 -5.98 2.22
N PRO A 53 -5.52 -7.11 2.86
CA PRO A 53 -4.46 -7.18 3.86
C PRO A 53 -3.06 -6.96 3.26
N HIS A 54 -2.90 -7.09 1.94
CA HIS A 54 -1.60 -7.01 1.25
C HIS A 54 -1.27 -5.58 0.77
N VAL A 55 -1.50 -4.56 1.59
CA VAL A 55 -1.33 -3.14 1.22
C VAL A 55 0.05 -2.85 0.61
N HIS A 56 1.12 -3.39 1.22
CA HIS A 56 2.48 -3.21 0.74
C HIS A 56 2.69 -3.75 -0.69
N PHE A 57 2.10 -4.91 -0.99
CA PHE A 57 2.18 -5.53 -2.31
C PHE A 57 1.54 -4.63 -3.38
N TYR A 58 0.31 -4.18 -3.15
CA TYR A 58 -0.40 -3.30 -4.09
C TYR A 58 0.30 -1.94 -4.27
N MET A 59 0.88 -1.38 -3.20
CA MET A 59 1.67 -0.15 -3.29
C MET A 59 2.93 -0.32 -4.16
N ILE A 60 3.61 -1.46 -4.09
CA ILE A 60 4.76 -1.76 -4.96
C ILE A 60 4.32 -1.80 -6.43
N TRP A 61 3.24 -2.51 -6.74
CA TRP A 61 2.68 -2.55 -8.09
C TRP A 61 2.37 -1.16 -8.62
N LEU A 62 1.63 -0.38 -7.84
CA LEU A 62 1.24 0.97 -8.21
C LEU A 62 2.46 1.86 -8.47
N ARG A 63 3.46 1.79 -7.58
CA ARG A 63 4.72 2.53 -7.74
C ARG A 63 5.44 2.17 -9.04
N HIS A 64 5.58 0.88 -9.34
CA HIS A 64 6.25 0.46 -10.58
C HIS A 64 5.48 0.88 -11.83
N ILE A 65 4.15 0.72 -11.83
CA ILE A 65 3.32 1.11 -12.97
C ILE A 65 3.42 2.62 -13.22
N LEU A 66 3.28 3.44 -12.17
CA LEU A 66 3.38 4.90 -12.29
C LEU A 66 4.78 5.36 -12.69
N ASN A 67 5.84 4.70 -12.20
CA ASN A 67 7.21 5.06 -12.59
C ASN A 67 7.51 4.73 -14.06
N VAL A 68 7.08 3.57 -14.55
CA VAL A 68 7.39 3.13 -15.92
C VAL A 68 6.46 3.78 -16.94
N HIS A 69 5.16 3.88 -16.64
CA HIS A 69 4.14 4.30 -17.60
C HIS A 69 3.58 5.69 -17.33
N GLY A 70 3.84 6.31 -16.16
CA GLY A 70 3.20 7.57 -15.74
C GLY A 70 3.35 8.72 -16.73
N MET A 71 4.54 8.92 -17.29
CA MET A 71 4.77 9.97 -18.30
C MET A 71 3.97 9.74 -19.58
N ARG A 72 3.76 8.48 -19.96
CA ARG A 72 3.01 8.11 -21.18
C ARG A 72 1.49 8.07 -20.94
N LEU A 73 1.07 7.92 -19.68
CA LEU A 73 -0.33 7.98 -19.23
C LEU A 73 -0.83 9.42 -19.09
N LYS A 74 0.08 10.39 -18.95
CA LYS A 74 -0.22 11.83 -18.90
C LYS A 74 -0.99 12.25 -20.17
N GLY A 75 -2.26 12.60 -20.01
CA GLY A 75 -3.15 13.04 -21.09
C GLY A 75 -3.94 11.92 -21.79
N ARG A 76 -3.72 10.65 -21.42
CA ARG A 76 -4.53 9.51 -21.91
C ARG A 76 -5.46 8.97 -20.84
N THR A 77 -4.98 8.93 -19.60
CA THR A 77 -5.73 8.38 -18.48
C THR A 77 -6.66 9.40 -17.87
N ASP A 78 -7.89 8.97 -17.59
CA ASP A 78 -8.89 9.79 -16.92
C ASP A 78 -8.38 10.27 -15.55
N VAL A 79 -8.59 11.57 -15.28
CA VAL A 79 -8.25 12.19 -13.99
C VAL A 79 -8.96 11.49 -12.82
N ALA A 80 -10.13 10.90 -13.08
CA ALA A 80 -10.88 10.12 -12.08
C ALA A 80 -10.10 8.89 -11.59
N ILE A 81 -9.40 8.17 -12.47
CA ILE A 81 -8.61 6.98 -12.11
C ILE A 81 -7.44 7.39 -11.21
N LEU A 82 -6.74 8.47 -11.60
CA LEU A 82 -5.63 9.01 -10.81
C LEU A 82 -6.09 9.52 -9.45
N THR A 83 -7.24 10.18 -9.40
CA THR A 83 -7.86 10.63 -8.14
C THR A 83 -8.25 9.46 -7.25
N GLY A 84 -8.86 8.41 -7.80
CA GLY A 84 -9.23 7.21 -7.05
C GLY A 84 -8.00 6.51 -6.44
N ILE A 85 -6.94 6.36 -7.21
CA ILE A 85 -5.64 5.86 -6.72
C ILE A 85 -5.10 6.75 -5.60
N GLN A 86 -5.12 8.07 -5.78
CA GLN A 86 -4.65 9.00 -4.76
C GLN A 86 -5.44 8.87 -3.46
N GLN A 87 -6.76 8.69 -3.54
CA GLN A 87 -7.62 8.46 -2.38
C GLN A 87 -7.27 7.15 -1.66
N ILE A 88 -7.05 6.06 -2.39
CA ILE A 88 -6.64 4.77 -1.83
C ILE A 88 -5.29 4.89 -1.10
N VAL A 89 -4.31 5.53 -1.73
CA VAL A 89 -2.98 5.75 -1.12
C VAL A 89 -3.08 6.64 0.12
N ALA A 90 -3.86 7.71 0.07
CA ALA A 90 -4.07 8.61 1.20
C ALA A 90 -4.75 7.89 2.36
N HIS A 91 -5.77 7.08 2.09
CA HIS A 91 -6.49 6.29 3.09
C HIS A 91 -5.55 5.34 3.85
N HIS A 92 -4.79 4.53 3.12
CA HIS A 92 -3.83 3.60 3.73
C HIS A 92 -2.73 4.33 4.50
N THR A 93 -2.24 5.45 3.98
CA THR A 93 -1.23 6.27 4.67
C THR A 93 -1.76 6.81 5.99
N GLN A 94 -2.99 7.33 6.02
CA GLN A 94 -3.61 7.84 7.23
C GLN A 94 -3.85 6.73 8.27
N LEU A 95 -4.36 5.57 7.84
CA LEU A 95 -4.59 4.44 8.73
C LEU A 95 -3.30 3.94 9.37
N ILE A 96 -2.27 3.69 8.57
CA ILE A 96 -0.98 3.18 9.03
C ILE A 96 -0.29 4.20 9.94
N SER A 97 -0.28 5.48 9.56
CA SER A 97 0.36 6.53 10.36
C SER A 97 -0.32 6.68 11.72
N LYS A 98 -1.65 6.71 11.76
CA LYS A 98 -2.41 6.81 13.00
C LYS A 98 -2.13 5.63 13.93
N LEU A 99 -2.16 4.40 13.41
CA LEU A 99 -1.85 3.20 14.20
C LEU A 99 -0.40 3.20 14.70
N ALA A 100 0.54 3.59 13.84
CA ALA A 100 1.95 3.68 14.21
C ALA A 100 2.18 4.72 15.32
N ASP A 101 1.53 5.88 15.23
CA ASP A 101 1.61 6.92 16.24
C ASP A 101 1.00 6.47 17.57
N GLN A 102 -0.19 5.87 17.54
CA GLN A 102 -0.83 5.31 18.73
C GLN A 102 0.07 4.28 19.42
N ASN A 103 0.62 3.33 18.66
CA ASN A 103 1.53 2.32 19.17
C ASN A 103 2.80 2.95 19.76
N LYS A 104 3.40 3.93 19.05
CA LYS A 104 4.59 4.63 19.50
C LYS A 104 4.35 5.37 20.82
N PHE A 105 3.27 6.13 20.94
CA PHE A 105 2.96 6.88 22.16
C PHE A 105 2.59 5.95 23.32
N ALA A 106 1.81 4.90 23.08
CA ALA A 106 1.46 3.90 24.09
C ALA A 106 2.71 3.20 24.65
N LEU A 107 3.63 2.76 23.77
CA LEU A 107 4.88 2.13 24.17
C LEU A 107 5.78 3.10 24.95
N ARG A 108 5.90 4.35 24.49
CA ARG A 108 6.67 5.39 25.22
C ARG A 108 6.10 5.66 26.60
N TYR A 109 4.78 5.71 26.73
CA TYR A 109 4.10 5.89 28.01
C TYR A 109 4.37 4.72 28.96
N ILE A 110 4.19 3.48 28.51
CA ILE A 110 4.46 2.27 29.31
C ILE A 110 5.92 2.22 29.76
N LEU A 111 6.86 2.56 28.87
CA LEU A 111 8.28 2.60 29.17
C LEU A 111 8.61 3.67 30.21
N ALA A 112 8.04 4.87 30.08
CA ALA A 112 8.20 5.95 31.06
C ALA A 112 7.61 5.59 32.43
N ALA A 113 6.41 5.01 32.47
CA ALA A 113 5.77 4.55 33.70
C ALA A 113 6.61 3.47 34.41
N ARG A 114 7.18 2.53 33.65
CA ARG A 114 8.10 1.51 34.21
C ARG A 114 9.37 2.14 34.78
N LYS A 115 9.98 3.11 34.09
CA LYS A 115 11.16 3.83 34.58
C LYS A 115 10.88 4.57 35.88
N GLN A 116 9.74 5.26 35.98
CA GLN A 116 9.35 5.95 37.22
C GLN A 116 9.12 4.99 38.38
N LYS A 117 8.48 3.84 38.14
CA LYS A 117 8.30 2.80 39.17
C LYS A 117 9.63 2.21 39.64
N ALA A 118 10.57 1.96 38.71
CA ALA A 118 11.90 1.50 39.05
C ALA A 118 12.66 2.53 39.91
N ASN A 119 12.59 3.82 39.56
CA ASN A 119 13.25 4.88 40.32
C ASN A 119 12.69 5.02 41.75
N ARG A 120 11.37 4.96 41.90
CA ARG A 120 10.72 4.99 43.23
C ARG A 120 11.11 3.79 44.11
N ASN A 121 11.28 2.60 43.54
CA ASN A 121 11.71 1.43 44.29
C ASN A 121 13.16 1.54 44.79
N VAL A 122 14.03 2.22 44.03
CA VAL A 122 15.43 2.46 44.45
C VAL A 122 15.47 3.48 45.59
N GLU A 123 14.73 4.59 45.49
CA GLU A 123 14.61 5.58 46.57
C GLU A 123 14.06 4.99 47.87
N SER A 124 13.15 4.02 47.81
CA SER A 124 12.62 3.33 49.01
C SER A 124 13.58 2.31 49.65
N MET A 125 14.68 1.95 48.99
CA MET A 125 15.70 1.03 49.53
C MET A 125 16.91 1.77 50.10
N GLU A 126 17.03 3.08 49.85
CA GLU A 126 18.10 3.95 50.37
C GLU A 126 17.71 4.69 51.67
N CYS A 127 16.48 4.50 52.16
CA CYS A 127 15.98 4.92 53.47
C CYS A 127 15.87 3.73 54.42
#